data_AF-A0A969SDP3-F1
#
_entry.id   AF-A0A969SDP3-F1
#
_cell.length_a   1.000
_cell.length_b   1.000
_cell.length_c   1.000
_cell.angle_alpha   90.00
_cell.angle_beta   90.00
_cell.angle_gamma   90.00
#
_symmetry.space_group_name_H-M   'P 1'
#
loop_
_entity.id
_entity.type
_entity.pdbx_description
1 polymer ?
#
loop_
_entity_poly.entity_id
_entity_poly.type
_entity_poly.pdbx_seq_one_letter_code
_entity_poly.pdbx_strand_id
1 'polypeptide(L)'
;AIAGTVKVEAQPNPQRAVLIRHLSLPLKQIIKEMNVYSNNDIAEMLAESVGGYSVVQSTAAKLARVPDAEIQLINGSGLGPENRISPRGVCAMLMAMQQEAVARNLTLADLFPMSGFDHRGTMHARHMPAGTVMKTGTLRDVSALAGVMPTRDRGLVWFAILNRGTNVSGFRAGQDQLLQRLVQKLQVAPGVPASLTPHSTINSLPELGTTSRNQVMFKS
;
A
#
# COMPACT_ATOMS: atom_id res chain seq x y z
N ALA A 1 -30.28 3.92 25.64
CA ALA A 1 -31.04 3.12 24.65
C ALA A 1 -31.67 4.06 23.63
N ILE A 2 -31.67 3.70 22.35
CA ILE A 2 -32.41 4.47 21.33
C ILE A 2 -33.89 4.05 21.44
N ALA A 3 -34.78 5.00 21.76
CA ALA A 3 -36.21 4.72 22.00
C ALA A 3 -37.05 4.58 20.71
N GLY A 4 -36.48 4.87 19.55
CA GLY A 4 -37.17 4.89 18.26
C GLY A 4 -36.68 3.80 17.28
N THR A 5 -36.94 4.00 15.98
CA THR A 5 -36.52 3.10 14.90
C THR A 5 -35.26 3.60 14.19
N VAL A 6 -34.47 2.68 13.64
CA VAL A 6 -33.32 2.98 12.77
C VAL A 6 -33.79 3.00 11.32
N LYS A 7 -33.39 4.02 10.56
CA LYS A 7 -33.69 4.17 9.13
C LYS A 7 -32.43 4.58 8.37
N VAL A 8 -32.31 4.12 7.14
CA VAL A 8 -31.26 4.56 6.21
C VAL A 8 -31.76 5.80 5.49
N GLU A 9 -30.99 6.89 5.54
CA GLU A 9 -31.22 8.10 4.75
C GLU A 9 -30.01 8.29 3.82
N ALA A 10 -30.27 8.48 2.53
CA ALA A 10 -29.20 8.57 1.53
C ALA A 10 -28.37 9.87 1.63
N GLN A 11 -28.93 10.91 2.24
CA GLN A 11 -28.26 12.20 2.43
C GLN A 11 -28.54 12.71 3.84
N PRO A 12 -27.53 13.28 4.53
CA PRO A 12 -27.75 13.93 5.80
C PRO A 12 -28.65 15.15 5.62
N ASN A 13 -29.72 15.26 6.41
CA ASN A 13 -30.54 16.48 6.42
C ASN A 13 -29.68 17.67 6.91
N PRO A 14 -29.45 18.72 6.09
CA PRO A 14 -28.57 19.84 6.44
C PRO A 14 -29.08 20.68 7.62
N GLN A 15 -30.36 20.52 8.00
CA GLN A 15 -30.96 21.17 9.16
C GLN A 15 -30.64 20.46 10.49
N ARG A 16 -30.05 19.25 10.45
CA ARG A 16 -29.70 18.52 11.68
C ARG A 16 -28.43 19.08 12.30
N ALA A 17 -28.48 19.31 13.60
CA ALA A 17 -27.31 19.67 14.38
C ALA A 17 -26.29 18.51 14.42
N VAL A 18 -25.05 18.79 14.07
CA VAL A 18 -23.95 17.82 14.23
C VAL A 18 -23.64 17.69 15.71
N LEU A 19 -23.85 16.51 16.28
CA LEU A 19 -23.59 16.25 17.69
C LEU A 19 -22.11 15.90 17.94
N ILE A 20 -21.60 14.97 17.14
CA ILE A 20 -20.25 14.43 17.26
C ILE A 20 -19.67 14.27 15.86
N ARG A 21 -18.38 14.59 15.71
CA ARG A 21 -17.56 14.26 14.54
C ARG A 21 -16.48 13.27 14.97
N HIS A 22 -16.38 12.13 14.29
CA HIS A 22 -15.26 11.20 14.47
C HIS A 22 -14.25 11.39 13.33
N LEU A 23 -12.99 11.64 13.66
CA LEU A 23 -11.92 11.72 12.67
C LEU A 23 -11.39 10.30 12.37
N SER A 24 -11.22 10.01 11.08
CA SER A 24 -10.57 8.77 10.64
C SER A 24 -9.10 8.73 11.08
N LEU A 25 -8.45 7.60 10.80
CA LEU A 25 -6.99 7.58 10.77
C LEU A 25 -6.47 8.58 9.72
N PRO A 26 -5.28 9.17 9.91
CA PRO A 26 -4.61 9.91 8.84
C PRO A 26 -4.46 9.04 7.59
N LEU A 27 -4.63 9.65 6.41
CA LEU A 27 -4.65 8.92 5.13
C LEU A 27 -3.43 8.00 4.94
N LYS A 28 -2.23 8.42 5.35
CA LYS A 28 -1.01 7.58 5.29
C LYS A 28 -1.16 6.26 6.05
N GLN A 29 -1.83 6.27 7.21
CA GLN A 29 -2.08 5.05 7.99
C GLN A 29 -3.13 4.17 7.32
N ILE A 30 -4.17 4.76 6.73
CA ILE A 30 -5.16 4.01 5.94
C ILE A 30 -4.47 3.30 4.76
N ILE A 31 -3.60 4.01 4.02
CA ILE A 31 -2.81 3.46 2.91
C ILE A 31 -1.84 2.37 3.41
N LYS A 32 -1.16 2.59 4.54
CA LYS A 32 -0.28 1.59 5.15
C LYS A 32 -1.04 0.31 5.47
N GLU A 33 -2.18 0.39 6.17
CA GLU A 33 -2.97 -0.79 6.52
C GLU A 33 -3.56 -1.48 5.28
N MET A 34 -4.01 -0.71 4.28
CA MET A 34 -4.41 -1.24 2.98
C MET A 34 -3.30 -2.08 2.36
N ASN A 35 -2.07 -1.58 2.36
CA ASN A 35 -0.94 -2.28 1.75
C ASN A 35 -0.41 -3.45 2.57
N VAL A 36 -0.38 -3.34 3.90
CA VAL A 36 0.04 -4.40 4.83
C VAL A 36 -0.88 -5.62 4.73
N TYR A 37 -2.19 -5.41 4.67
CA TYR A 37 -3.18 -6.50 4.60
C TYR A 37 -3.63 -6.82 3.18
N SER A 38 -3.22 -6.03 2.19
CA SER A 38 -3.73 -6.11 0.82
C SER A 38 -5.27 -6.04 0.77
N ASN A 39 -5.84 -5.05 1.47
CA ASN A 39 -7.28 -4.91 1.63
C ASN A 39 -7.93 -4.31 0.37
N ASN A 40 -8.78 -5.10 -0.30
CA ASN A 40 -9.42 -4.71 -1.55
C ASN A 40 -10.46 -3.60 -1.36
N ASP A 41 -11.23 -3.63 -0.27
CA ASP A 41 -12.30 -2.66 -0.02
C ASP A 41 -11.73 -1.26 0.18
N ILE A 42 -10.66 -1.13 0.96
CA ILE A 42 -9.97 0.16 1.14
C ILE A 42 -9.39 0.65 -0.18
N ALA A 43 -8.79 -0.23 -0.98
CA ALA A 43 -8.25 0.14 -2.28
C ALA A 43 -9.32 0.66 -3.24
N GLU A 44 -10.49 0.01 -3.28
CA GLU A 44 -11.62 0.45 -4.10
C GLU A 44 -12.18 1.79 -3.61
N MET A 45 -12.41 1.93 -2.30
CA MET A 45 -12.91 3.18 -1.72
C MET A 45 -11.96 4.36 -1.99
N LEU A 46 -10.64 4.13 -1.89
CA LEU A 46 -9.64 5.16 -2.19
C LEU A 46 -9.63 5.51 -3.69
N ALA A 47 -9.70 4.51 -4.59
CA ALA A 47 -9.80 4.77 -6.02
C ALA A 47 -11.06 5.57 -6.37
N GLU A 48 -12.23 5.17 -5.87
CA GLU A 48 -13.49 5.88 -6.10
C GLU A 48 -13.45 7.31 -5.55
N SER A 49 -12.84 7.54 -4.39
CA SER A 49 -12.71 8.89 -3.80
C SER A 49 -11.90 9.88 -4.64
N VAL A 50 -11.07 9.37 -5.58
CA VAL A 50 -10.26 10.19 -6.49
C VAL A 50 -10.76 10.15 -7.94
N GLY A 51 -11.97 9.63 -8.18
CA GLY A 51 -12.60 9.60 -9.51
C GLY A 51 -12.53 8.25 -10.23
N GLY A 52 -12.24 7.16 -9.51
CA GLY A 52 -12.28 5.79 -10.01
C GLY A 52 -10.98 5.31 -10.66
N TYR A 53 -10.96 4.04 -11.05
CA TYR A 53 -9.75 3.37 -11.55
C TYR A 53 -9.14 4.01 -12.81
N SER A 54 -9.95 4.64 -13.67
CA SER A 54 -9.46 5.29 -14.91
C SER A 54 -8.63 6.54 -14.61
N VAL A 55 -9.01 7.31 -13.59
CA VAL A 55 -8.24 8.46 -13.08
C VAL A 55 -6.96 7.97 -12.42
N VAL A 56 -7.04 6.91 -11.62
CA VAL A 56 -5.87 6.27 -11.00
C VAL A 56 -4.87 5.80 -12.06
N GLN A 57 -5.35 5.11 -13.10
CA GLN A 57 -4.53 4.60 -14.20
C GLN A 57 -3.76 5.72 -14.92
N SER A 58 -4.49 6.72 -15.43
CA SER A 58 -3.90 7.82 -16.18
C SER A 58 -2.94 8.66 -15.34
N THR A 59 -3.28 8.88 -14.06
CA THR A 59 -2.40 9.58 -13.10
C THR A 59 -1.13 8.78 -12.85
N ALA A 60 -1.24 7.47 -12.62
CA ALA A 60 -0.10 6.59 -12.39
C ALA A 60 0.84 6.54 -13.61
N ALA A 61 0.30 6.39 -14.82
CA ALA A 61 1.06 6.34 -16.06
C ALA A 61 1.83 7.65 -16.30
N LYS A 62 1.13 8.78 -16.10
CA LYS A 62 1.71 10.13 -16.22
C LYS A 62 2.85 10.36 -15.22
N LEU A 63 2.64 10.05 -13.94
CA LEU A 63 3.66 10.24 -12.90
C LEU A 63 4.86 9.31 -13.11
N ALA A 64 4.62 8.06 -13.49
CA ALA A 64 5.65 7.07 -13.80
C ALA A 64 6.35 7.34 -15.15
N ARG A 65 5.81 8.25 -15.98
CA ARG A 65 6.30 8.57 -17.33
C ARG A 65 6.41 7.32 -18.21
N VAL A 66 5.38 6.48 -18.16
CA VAL A 66 5.25 5.28 -19.01
C VAL A 66 4.01 5.39 -19.89
N PRO A 67 4.00 4.77 -21.08
CA PRO A 67 2.79 4.60 -21.88
C PRO A 67 1.61 4.03 -21.08
N ASP A 68 0.41 4.55 -21.33
CA ASP A 68 -0.83 4.05 -20.71
C ASP A 68 -1.03 2.54 -20.93
N ALA A 69 -0.56 2.00 -22.05
CA ALA A 69 -0.63 0.57 -22.34
C ALA A 69 0.10 -0.33 -21.33
N GLU A 70 1.00 0.23 -20.51
CA GLU A 70 1.71 -0.50 -19.46
C GLU A 70 1.02 -0.51 -18.11
N ILE A 71 -0.08 0.24 -17.96
CA ILE A 71 -0.90 0.27 -16.76
C ILE A 71 -2.36 0.16 -17.22
N GLN A 72 -2.93 -1.02 -17.11
CA GLN A 72 -4.31 -1.31 -17.48
C GLN A 72 -5.05 -1.72 -16.22
N LEU A 73 -5.99 -0.91 -15.78
CA LEU A 73 -6.79 -1.13 -14.58
C LEU A 73 -8.27 -1.27 -14.94
N ILE A 74 -8.97 -2.12 -14.21
CA ILE A 74 -10.44 -2.25 -14.26
C ILE A 74 -11.09 -1.98 -12.89
N ASN A 75 -10.30 -1.81 -11.84
CA ASN A 75 -10.71 -1.48 -10.47
C ASN A 75 -9.51 -0.93 -9.66
N GLY A 76 -9.75 -0.51 -8.43
CA GLY A 76 -8.70 0.03 -7.54
C GLY A 76 -7.86 -1.05 -6.85
N SER A 77 -8.42 -2.24 -6.66
CA SER A 77 -7.81 -3.31 -5.84
C SER A 77 -6.83 -4.22 -6.59
N GLY A 78 -6.91 -4.28 -7.92
CA GLY A 78 -6.18 -5.26 -8.73
C GLY A 78 -6.81 -6.66 -8.73
N LEU A 79 -8.04 -6.81 -8.21
CA LEU A 79 -8.76 -8.08 -8.26
C LEU A 79 -9.17 -8.39 -9.70
N GLY A 80 -8.74 -9.55 -10.21
CA GLY A 80 -9.04 -10.00 -11.57
C GLY A 80 -7.83 -9.89 -12.52
N PRO A 81 -7.61 -10.89 -13.39
CA PRO A 81 -6.46 -10.96 -14.31
C PRO A 81 -6.47 -9.91 -15.43
N GLU A 82 -7.55 -9.15 -15.56
CA GLU A 82 -7.72 -8.04 -16.50
C GLU A 82 -6.86 -6.83 -16.10
N ASN A 83 -6.60 -6.67 -14.79
CA ASN A 83 -5.61 -5.69 -14.32
C ASN A 83 -4.21 -6.14 -14.74
N ARG A 84 -3.50 -5.30 -15.50
CA ARG A 84 -2.17 -5.61 -16.04
C ARG A 84 -1.25 -4.41 -15.87
N ILE A 85 -0.07 -4.66 -15.30
CA ILE A 85 0.99 -3.66 -15.21
C ILE A 85 2.30 -4.29 -15.67
N SER A 86 3.08 -3.59 -16.48
CA SER A 86 4.40 -4.08 -16.89
C SER A 86 5.40 -4.02 -15.70
N PRO A 87 6.43 -4.89 -15.63
CA PRO A 87 7.46 -4.79 -14.60
C PRO A 87 8.18 -3.43 -14.60
N ARG A 88 8.39 -2.82 -15.79
CA ARG A 88 8.97 -1.49 -15.92
C ARG A 88 8.03 -0.42 -15.34
N GLY A 89 6.74 -0.50 -15.64
CA GLY A 89 5.70 0.37 -15.11
C GLY A 89 5.65 0.32 -13.58
N VAL A 90 5.68 -0.88 -12.99
CA VAL A 90 5.71 -1.03 -11.52
C VAL A 90 6.93 -0.36 -10.90
N CYS A 91 8.15 -0.60 -11.42
CA CYS A 91 9.35 0.03 -10.89
C CYS A 91 9.31 1.57 -11.05
N ALA A 92 8.85 2.06 -12.20
CA ALA A 92 8.70 3.49 -12.46
C ALA A 92 7.67 4.15 -11.52
N MET A 93 6.55 3.48 -11.25
CA MET A 93 5.56 3.92 -10.27
C MET A 93 6.14 3.98 -8.86
N LEU A 94 6.90 2.99 -8.42
CA LEU A 94 7.55 3.00 -7.10
C LEU A 94 8.55 4.15 -6.95
N MET A 95 9.31 4.45 -8.01
CA MET A 95 10.21 5.61 -8.03
C MET A 95 9.44 6.94 -7.98
N ALA A 96 8.35 7.07 -8.75
CA ALA A 96 7.49 8.25 -8.73
C ALA A 96 6.82 8.44 -7.35
N MET A 97 6.30 7.36 -6.76
CA MET A 97 5.73 7.40 -5.41
C MET A 97 6.75 7.83 -4.36
N GLN A 98 8.01 7.40 -4.47
CA GLN A 98 9.06 7.86 -3.57
C GLN A 98 9.27 9.38 -3.67
N GLN A 99 9.28 9.94 -4.88
CA GLN A 99 9.42 11.38 -5.10
C GLN A 99 8.25 12.16 -4.48
N GLU A 100 7.02 11.70 -4.71
CA GLU A 100 5.82 12.31 -4.14
C GLU A 100 5.76 12.19 -2.61
N ALA A 101 6.24 11.08 -2.04
CA ALA A 101 6.33 10.89 -0.60
C ALA A 101 7.33 11.86 0.04
N VAL A 102 8.53 11.99 -0.54
CA VAL A 102 9.56 12.93 -0.07
C VAL A 102 9.03 14.36 -0.08
N ALA A 103 8.34 14.77 -1.14
CA ALA A 103 7.72 16.10 -1.24
C ALA A 103 6.68 16.38 -0.13
N ARG A 104 6.16 15.34 0.52
CA ARG A 104 5.18 15.41 1.62
C ARG A 104 5.77 15.04 2.98
N ASN A 105 7.10 14.98 3.09
CA ASN A 105 7.81 14.57 4.30
C ASN A 105 7.38 13.15 4.77
N LEU A 106 7.30 12.21 3.83
CA LEU A 106 7.00 10.80 4.04
C LEU A 106 8.06 9.92 3.35
N THR A 107 8.15 8.67 3.77
CA THR A 107 8.92 7.62 3.09
C THR A 107 7.98 6.57 2.50
N LEU A 108 8.50 5.71 1.61
CA LEU A 108 7.72 4.56 1.14
C LEU A 108 7.32 3.62 2.28
N ALA A 109 8.15 3.50 3.32
CA ALA A 109 7.84 2.68 4.49
C ALA A 109 6.69 3.23 5.35
N ASP A 110 6.33 4.51 5.21
CA ASP A 110 5.11 5.05 5.81
C ASP A 110 3.84 4.57 5.10
N LEU A 111 3.95 4.06 3.87
CA LEU A 111 2.82 3.73 2.99
C LEU A 111 2.74 2.24 2.65
N PHE A 112 3.85 1.51 2.70
CA PHE A 112 3.96 0.10 2.32
C PHE A 112 4.63 -0.72 3.43
N PRO A 113 4.32 -2.02 3.58
CA PRO A 113 4.99 -2.86 4.58
C PRO A 113 6.50 -2.98 4.31
N MET A 114 7.28 -3.01 5.38
CA MET A 114 8.74 -3.11 5.37
C MET A 114 9.23 -4.32 6.15
N SER A 115 10.09 -5.13 5.52
CA SER A 115 10.73 -6.28 6.18
C SER A 115 11.67 -5.84 7.31
N GLY A 116 11.64 -6.58 8.43
CA GLY A 116 12.39 -6.26 9.64
C GLY A 116 11.73 -5.18 10.52
N PHE A 117 10.62 -4.59 10.05
CA PHE A 117 9.78 -3.70 10.85
C PHE A 117 8.37 -4.26 10.94
N ASP A 118 7.64 -4.39 9.84
CA ASP A 118 6.29 -4.94 9.85
C ASP A 118 6.30 -6.48 9.96
N HIS A 119 5.58 -7.01 10.96
CA HIS A 119 5.41 -8.46 11.19
C HIS A 119 3.96 -8.94 11.00
N ARG A 120 3.12 -8.11 10.38
CA ARG A 120 1.68 -8.31 10.22
C ARG A 120 1.29 -8.53 8.74
N GLY A 121 0.05 -8.97 8.52
CA GLY A 121 -0.54 -9.07 7.19
C GLY A 121 0.28 -9.94 6.24
N THR A 122 0.51 -9.45 5.02
CA THR A 122 1.19 -10.22 3.97
C THR A 122 2.67 -10.49 4.25
N MET A 123 3.24 -9.89 5.30
CA MET A 123 4.63 -10.08 5.70
C MET A 123 4.87 -11.38 6.47
N HIS A 124 3.86 -11.92 7.16
CA HIS A 124 4.02 -13.06 8.09
C HIS A 124 4.63 -14.31 7.42
N ALA A 125 4.39 -14.50 6.12
CA ALA A 125 4.86 -15.66 5.37
C ALA A 125 5.94 -15.31 4.33
N ARG A 126 6.73 -14.26 4.57
CA ARG A 126 7.75 -13.75 3.64
C ARG A 126 9.12 -13.71 4.32
N HIS A 127 10.13 -14.22 3.63
CA HIS A 127 11.52 -14.19 4.09
C HIS A 127 12.31 -13.21 3.24
N MET A 128 12.22 -11.92 3.58
CA MET A 128 12.79 -10.85 2.78
C MET A 128 14.04 -10.24 3.43
N PRO A 129 14.97 -9.68 2.64
CA PRO A 129 16.06 -8.88 3.20
C PRO A 129 15.51 -7.73 4.06
N ALA A 130 16.13 -7.48 5.22
CA ALA A 130 15.74 -6.40 6.12
C ALA A 130 15.78 -5.03 5.41
N GLY A 131 14.83 -4.16 5.75
CA GLY A 131 14.68 -2.84 5.12
C GLY A 131 14.02 -2.87 3.73
N THR A 132 13.62 -4.04 3.23
CA THR A 132 12.87 -4.13 1.97
C THR A 132 11.44 -3.62 2.17
N VAL A 133 11.08 -2.54 1.46
CA VAL A 133 9.71 -2.02 1.40
C VAL A 133 9.03 -2.65 0.19
N MET A 134 7.84 -3.25 0.37
CA MET A 134 7.25 -4.07 -0.69
C MET A 134 5.73 -4.10 -0.71
N LYS A 135 5.19 -4.65 -1.81
CA LYS A 135 3.81 -5.06 -1.94
C LYS A 135 3.74 -6.45 -2.56
N THR A 136 2.92 -7.30 -1.98
CA THR A 136 2.57 -8.62 -2.52
C THR A 136 1.27 -8.56 -3.32
N GLY A 137 1.10 -9.45 -4.29
CA GLY A 137 -0.18 -9.69 -4.98
C GLY A 137 -0.33 -11.17 -5.32
N THR A 138 -1.52 -11.73 -5.11
CA THR A 138 -1.81 -13.14 -5.37
C THR A 138 -3.20 -13.29 -5.94
N LEU A 139 -3.31 -13.96 -7.09
CA LEU A 139 -4.56 -14.49 -7.63
C LEU A 139 -4.44 -16.03 -7.74
N ARG A 140 -5.42 -16.67 -8.37
CA ARG A 140 -5.43 -18.14 -8.58
C ARG A 140 -4.20 -18.63 -9.34
N ASP A 141 -3.80 -17.90 -10.38
CA ASP A 141 -2.72 -18.25 -11.30
C ASP A 141 -1.63 -17.16 -11.37
N VAL A 142 -1.59 -16.24 -10.40
CA VAL A 142 -0.64 -15.11 -10.39
C VAL A 142 0.01 -15.00 -9.02
N SER A 143 1.32 -14.80 -9.00
CA SER A 143 2.08 -14.36 -7.83
C SER A 143 2.94 -13.18 -8.23
N ALA A 144 2.75 -12.04 -7.57
CA ALA A 144 3.46 -10.81 -7.84
C ALA A 144 4.11 -10.28 -6.56
N LEU A 145 5.33 -9.78 -6.70
CA LEU A 145 6.05 -9.09 -5.65
C LEU A 145 6.80 -7.91 -6.24
N ALA A 146 6.61 -6.72 -5.67
CA ALA A 146 7.33 -5.53 -6.10
C ALA A 146 7.75 -4.70 -4.90
N GLY A 147 8.80 -3.92 -5.05
CA GLY A 147 9.30 -3.11 -3.95
C GLY A 147 10.65 -2.47 -4.24
N VAL A 148 11.28 -2.04 -3.17
CA VAL A 148 12.63 -1.48 -3.15
C VAL A 148 13.38 -2.06 -1.97
N MET A 149 14.64 -2.45 -2.20
CA MET A 149 15.51 -2.97 -1.16
C MET A 149 16.84 -2.20 -1.12
N PRO A 150 17.39 -1.92 0.07
CA PRO A 150 18.70 -1.31 0.20
C PRO A 150 19.80 -2.35 -0.02
N THR A 151 20.83 -1.96 -0.75
CA THR A 151 22.05 -2.73 -1.00
C THR A 151 23.26 -1.83 -0.76
N ARG A 152 24.39 -2.41 -0.34
CA ARG A 152 25.63 -1.65 -0.15
C ARG A 152 26.18 -1.17 -1.49
N ASP A 153 26.26 -2.05 -2.48
CA ASP A 153 27.00 -1.78 -3.71
C ASP A 153 26.23 -0.90 -4.71
N ARG A 154 24.89 -0.89 -4.66
CA ARG A 154 24.04 -0.20 -5.64
C ARG A 154 23.07 0.80 -5.00
N GLY A 155 23.16 1.01 -3.70
CA GLY A 155 22.15 1.79 -2.97
C GLY A 155 20.79 1.10 -3.06
N LEU A 156 19.76 1.85 -3.43
CA LEU A 156 18.41 1.31 -3.57
C LEU A 156 18.24 0.54 -4.90
N VAL A 157 17.66 -0.66 -4.81
CA VAL A 157 17.29 -1.48 -5.96
C VAL A 157 15.77 -1.65 -5.98
N TRP A 158 15.13 -1.08 -7.00
CA TRP A 158 13.71 -1.29 -7.29
C TRP A 158 13.53 -2.56 -8.09
N PHE A 159 12.51 -3.34 -7.74
CA PHE A 159 12.23 -4.61 -8.38
C PHE A 159 10.74 -4.84 -8.59
N ALA A 160 10.43 -5.62 -9.61
CA ALA A 160 9.10 -6.16 -9.88
C ALA A 160 9.26 -7.59 -10.40
N ILE A 161 8.66 -8.55 -9.72
CA ILE A 161 8.67 -9.98 -10.07
C ILE A 161 7.22 -10.41 -10.26
N LEU A 162 6.83 -10.62 -11.51
CA LEU A 162 5.46 -10.96 -11.90
C LEU A 162 5.45 -12.37 -12.50
N ASN A 163 4.89 -13.33 -11.77
CA ASN A 163 4.79 -14.72 -12.22
C ASN A 163 3.34 -15.08 -12.53
N ARG A 164 3.13 -15.82 -13.62
CA ARG A 164 1.84 -16.43 -13.97
C ARG A 164 2.00 -17.93 -14.14
N GLY A 165 1.07 -18.70 -13.61
CA GLY A 165 1.05 -20.16 -13.65
C GLY A 165 0.39 -20.76 -12.41
N THR A 166 0.30 -22.09 -12.36
CA THR A 166 -0.43 -22.82 -11.32
C THR A 166 0.33 -22.99 -10.02
N ASN A 167 1.67 -22.86 -10.02
CA ASN A 167 2.51 -23.06 -8.84
C ASN A 167 2.74 -21.78 -8.02
N VAL A 168 1.66 -21.18 -7.52
CA VAL A 168 1.70 -19.90 -6.77
C VAL A 168 2.63 -19.98 -5.55
N SER A 169 2.61 -21.09 -4.79
CA SER A 169 3.48 -21.27 -3.63
C SER A 169 4.97 -21.33 -4.03
N GLY A 170 5.29 -22.04 -5.11
CA GLY A 170 6.64 -22.09 -5.67
C GLY A 170 7.13 -20.72 -6.15
N PHE A 171 6.27 -19.93 -6.80
CA PHE A 171 6.61 -18.56 -7.20
C PHE A 171 6.90 -17.68 -5.99
N ARG A 172 6.09 -17.75 -4.93
CA ARG A 172 6.34 -17.00 -3.70
C ARG A 172 7.70 -17.34 -3.09
N ALA A 173 8.03 -18.62 -2.99
CA ALA A 173 9.33 -19.07 -2.48
C ALA A 173 10.48 -18.61 -3.37
N GLY A 174 10.33 -18.74 -4.70
CA GLY A 174 11.33 -18.31 -5.67
C GLY A 174 11.59 -16.79 -5.65
N GLN A 175 10.54 -15.98 -5.44
CA GLN A 175 10.66 -14.53 -5.27
C GLN A 175 11.51 -14.17 -4.03
N ASP A 176 11.27 -14.82 -2.89
CA ASP A 176 12.07 -14.61 -1.67
C ASP A 176 13.53 -14.99 -1.89
N GLN A 177 13.76 -16.19 -2.43
CA GLN A 177 15.10 -16.71 -2.70
C GLN A 177 15.88 -15.84 -3.68
N LEU A 178 15.22 -15.32 -4.72
CA LEU A 178 15.85 -14.43 -5.69
C LEU A 178 16.38 -13.16 -5.01
N LEU A 179 15.56 -12.52 -4.16
CA LEU A 179 15.94 -11.27 -3.51
C LEU A 179 16.98 -11.49 -2.40
N GLN A 180 16.90 -12.60 -1.66
CA GLN A 180 17.94 -13.01 -0.72
C GLN A 180 19.31 -13.20 -1.42
N ARG A 181 19.34 -13.89 -2.56
CA ARG A 181 20.58 -14.08 -3.33
C ARG A 181 21.06 -12.76 -3.94
N LEU A 182 20.13 -11.92 -4.41
CA LEU A 182 20.47 -10.63 -4.99
C LEU A 182 21.14 -9.71 -3.96
N VAL A 183 20.61 -9.64 -2.72
CA VAL A 183 21.23 -8.81 -1.68
C VAL A 183 22.58 -9.37 -1.22
N GLN A 184 22.77 -10.69 -1.21
CA GLN A 184 24.08 -11.29 -0.93
C GLN A 184 25.10 -10.91 -2.01
N LYS A 185 24.68 -10.92 -3.29
CA LYS A 185 25.54 -10.53 -4.41
C LYS A 185 25.88 -9.04 -4.42
N LEU A 186 24.92 -8.18 -4.08
CA LEU A 186 25.08 -6.72 -4.04
C LEU A 186 25.50 -6.19 -2.67
N GLN A 187 25.78 -7.10 -1.75
CA GLN A 187 26.15 -6.88 -0.36
C GLN A 187 25.05 -6.20 0.47
N VAL A 188 24.85 -6.71 1.69
CA VAL A 188 23.82 -6.19 2.60
C VAL A 188 24.18 -4.78 3.00
N ALA A 189 23.21 -3.86 2.92
CA ALA A 189 23.40 -2.50 3.39
C ALA A 189 23.72 -2.50 4.91
N PRO A 190 24.63 -1.64 5.40
CA PRO A 190 25.01 -1.60 6.82
C PRO A 190 23.85 -1.22 7.75
N GLY A 191 22.78 -0.64 7.21
CA GLY A 191 21.55 -0.31 7.92
C GLY A 191 20.44 0.08 6.94
N VAL A 192 19.24 0.34 7.46
CA VAL A 192 18.10 0.84 6.66
C VAL A 192 18.34 2.33 6.37
N PRO A 193 18.39 2.75 5.09
CA PRO A 193 18.56 4.15 4.74
C PRO A 193 17.37 4.99 5.21
N ALA A 194 17.61 6.25 5.58
CA ALA A 194 16.55 7.17 6.03
C ALA A 194 15.39 7.31 5.03
N SER A 195 15.66 7.18 3.73
CA SER A 195 14.64 7.21 2.66
C SER A 195 13.65 6.04 2.71
N LEU A 196 13.98 4.96 3.41
CA LEU A 196 13.15 3.78 3.63
C LEU A 196 12.80 3.58 5.11
N THR A 197 13.17 4.49 6.00
CA THR A 197 12.81 4.38 7.42
C THR A 197 11.40 4.93 7.62
N PRO A 198 10.48 4.19 8.27
CA PRO A 198 9.17 4.73 8.61
C PRO A 198 9.32 5.82 9.68
N HIS A 199 8.53 6.89 9.58
CA HIS A 199 8.52 7.96 10.58
C HIS A 199 7.81 7.54 11.87
N SER A 200 6.89 6.59 11.78
CA SER A 200 6.25 6.01 12.95
C SER A 200 7.07 4.82 13.46
N THR A 201 7.34 4.80 14.76
CA THR A 201 7.87 3.63 15.47
C THR A 201 6.76 2.62 15.81
N ILE A 202 5.49 2.96 15.57
CA ILE A 202 4.34 2.14 15.90
C ILE A 202 4.19 1.04 14.85
N ASN A 203 4.51 -0.18 15.25
CA ASN A 203 4.31 -1.41 14.48
C ASN A 203 3.01 -2.15 14.90
N SER A 204 2.26 -1.61 15.85
CA SER A 204 0.99 -2.19 16.32
C SER A 204 -0.17 -1.85 15.40
N LEU A 205 -1.28 -2.59 15.55
CA LEU A 205 -2.55 -2.25 14.91
C LEU A 205 -2.97 -0.83 15.32
N PRO A 206 -3.51 -0.03 14.39
CA PRO A 206 -4.05 1.27 14.74
C PRO A 206 -5.22 1.10 15.70
N GLU A 207 -5.31 1.98 16.70
CA GLU A 207 -6.45 2.03 17.61
C GLU A 207 -7.69 2.54 16.88
N LEU A 208 -8.50 1.60 16.40
CA LEU A 208 -9.79 1.90 15.77
C LEU A 208 -10.78 2.40 16.84
N GLY A 209 -11.56 3.42 16.51
CA GLY A 209 -12.62 3.94 17.39
C GLY A 209 -12.17 4.66 18.67
N THR A 210 -10.88 4.98 18.84
CA THR A 210 -10.41 5.72 20.03
C THR A 210 -11.16 7.05 20.21
N THR A 211 -11.48 7.38 21.46
CA THR A 211 -12.25 8.57 21.81
C THR A 211 -11.46 9.86 21.60
N SER A 212 -10.13 9.80 21.56
CA SER A 212 -9.28 10.97 21.27
C SER A 212 -9.50 11.57 19.87
N ARG A 213 -10.13 10.81 18.96
CA ARG A 213 -10.54 11.29 17.63
C ARG A 213 -12.00 11.75 17.56
N ASN A 214 -12.73 11.75 18.68
CA ASN A 214 -14.08 12.32 18.76
C ASN A 214 -14.01 13.81 19.07
N GLN A 215 -14.71 14.60 18.27
CA GLN A 215 -14.95 16.01 18.49
C GLN A 215 -16.42 16.19 18.84
N VAL A 216 -16.70 16.61 20.06
CA VAL A 216 -18.06 17.00 20.47
C VAL A 216 -18.34 18.36 19.83
N MET A 217 -19.31 18.38 18.91
CA MET A 217 -19.66 19.55 18.11
C MET A 217 -20.85 20.31 18.69
N PHE A 218 -21.68 19.61 19.47
CA PHE A 218 -22.76 20.23 20.22
C PHE A 218 -22.20 20.97 21.43
N LYS A 219 -22.36 22.29 21.46
CA LYS A 219 -22.20 23.10 22.67
C LYS A 219 -23.60 23.39 23.20
N SER A 220 -23.84 22.98 24.44
CA SER A 220 -25.05 23.33 25.22
C SER A 220 -25.18 24.84 25.39
#